data_AF-A0A645FIL4-F1
#
_entry.id   AF-A0A645FIL4-F1
#
_cell.length_a   1.000
_cell.length_b   1.000
_cell.length_c   1.000
_cell.angle_alpha   90.00
_cell.angle_beta   90.00
_cell.angle_gamma   90.00
#
_symmetry.space_group_name_H-M   'P 1'
#
loop_
_entity.id
_entity.type
_entity.pdbx_description
1 polymer ?
#
loop_
_entity_poly.entity_id
_entity_poly.type
_entity_poly.pdbx_seq_one_letter_code
_entity_poly.pdbx_strand_id
1 'polypeptide(L)' 'MMEELDSKYPNYGIKKHKGYGTKAHIEALNKYGPIPHVHRKTFHPVSDFFIEKTKLF' A
#
# COMPACT_ATOMS: atom_id res chain seq x y z
N MET A 1 14.93 -6.45 4.87
CA MET A 1 13.47 -6.21 5.01
C MET A 1 12.90 -5.28 3.93
N MET A 2 13.17 -3.96 3.96
CA MET A 2 12.56 -3.02 2.98
C MET A 2 13.21 -3.08 1.59
N GLU A 3 14.50 -3.39 1.50
CA GLU A 3 15.18 -3.56 0.22
C GLU A 3 14.70 -4.82 -0.53
N GLU A 4 14.48 -5.92 0.19
CA GLU A 4 13.92 -7.15 -0.37
C GLU A 4 12.48 -6.95 -0.87
N LEU A 5 11.68 -6.16 -0.14
CA LEU A 5 10.34 -5.78 -0.59
C LEU A 5 10.39 -4.87 -1.81
N ASP A 6 11.35 -3.95 -1.88
CA ASP A 6 11.56 -3.10 -3.05
C ASP A 6 12.04 -3.93 -4.26
N SER A 7 12.87 -4.96 -4.06
CA SER A 7 13.24 -5.88 -5.14
C SER A 7 12.05 -6.70 -5.65
N LYS A 8 11.14 -7.12 -4.77
CA LYS A 8 9.91 -7.85 -5.16
C LYS A 8 8.84 -6.94 -5.77
N TYR A 9 8.77 -5.69 -5.31
CA TYR A 9 7.76 -4.70 -5.69
C TYR A 9 8.41 -3.34 -6.04
N PRO A 10 9.25 -3.28 -7.10
CA PRO A 10 10.08 -2.11 -7.41
C PRO A 10 9.26 -0.87 -7.73
N ASN A 11 8.04 -1.07 -8.24
CA ASN A 11 7.14 0.00 -8.63
C ASN A 11 6.46 0.71 -7.45
N TYR A 12 6.53 0.14 -6.24
CA TYR A 12 5.94 0.76 -5.04
C TYR A 12 6.90 1.74 -4.38
N GLY A 13 8.22 1.60 -4.57
CA GLY A 13 9.21 2.46 -3.92
C GLY A 13 9.29 2.28 -2.41
N ILE A 14 9.02 1.06 -1.92
CA ILE A 14 8.92 0.72 -0.50
C ILE A 14 10.19 1.09 0.26
N LYS A 15 11.38 0.99 -0.35
CA LYS A 15 12.62 1.40 0.32
C LYS A 15 12.66 2.90 0.68
N LYS A 16 11.99 3.74 -0.13
CA LYS A 16 11.99 5.20 0.04
C LYS A 16 11.04 5.65 1.14
N HIS A 17 9.79 5.18 1.10
CA HIS A 17 8.77 5.61 2.06
C HIS A 17 8.54 4.63 3.21
N LYS A 18 9.16 3.44 3.19
CA LYS A 18 9.13 2.44 4.28
C LYS A 18 7.73 2.05 4.76
N GLY A 19 6.73 2.15 3.88
CA GLY A 19 5.32 1.88 4.22
C GLY A 19 4.57 3.04 4.89
N TYR A 20 5.20 4.19 5.16
CA TYR A 20 4.48 5.39 5.61
C TYR A 20 3.59 5.94 4.48
N GLY A 21 2.45 6.52 4.83
CA GLY A 21 1.45 7.08 3.90
C GLY A 21 1.88 8.36 3.22
N THR A 22 3.03 8.35 2.53
CA THR A 22 3.50 9.48 1.71
C THR A 22 2.71 9.56 0.40
N LYS A 23 2.77 10.70 -0.29
CA LYS A 23 2.14 10.87 -1.61
C LYS A 23 2.55 9.76 -2.59
N ALA A 24 3.84 9.45 -2.67
CA ALA A 24 4.35 8.38 -3.52
C ALA A 24 3.77 7.00 -3.17
N HIS A 25 3.57 6.71 -1.88
CA HIS A 25 2.95 5.46 -1.45
C HIS A 25 1.47 5.41 -1.85
N ILE A 26 0.73 6.50 -1.67
CA ILE A 26 -0.67 6.60 -2.06
C ILE A 26 -0.83 6.44 -3.58
N GLU A 27 0.03 7.09 -4.37
CA GLU A 27 0.05 6.95 -5.83
C GLU A 27 0.32 5.50 -6.27
N ALA A 28 1.27 4.82 -5.63
CA ALA A 28 1.54 3.40 -5.89
C ALA A 28 0.35 2.51 -5.51
N LEU A 29 -0.29 2.75 -4.36
CA LEU A 29 -1.49 2.03 -3.93
C LEU A 29 -2.66 2.25 -4.88
N ASN A 30 -2.89 3.47 -5.37
CA ASN A 30 -3.93 3.76 -6.34
C ASN A 30 -3.67 3.08 -7.70
N LYS A 31 -2.41 2.96 -8.11
CA LYS A 31 -2.04 2.38 -9.41
C LYS A 31 -2.01 0.85 -9.40
N TYR A 32 -1.55 0.24 -8.32
CA TYR A 32 -1.27 -1.20 -8.26
C TYR A 32 -2.08 -1.94 -7.19
N GLY A 33 -2.81 -1.22 -6.33
CA GLY A 33 -3.52 -1.77 -5.18
C GLY A 33 -2.59 -2.07 -3.98
N PRO A 34 -3.14 -2.45 -2.83
CA PRO A 34 -2.36 -2.91 -1.68
C PRO A 34 -1.76 -4.30 -1.90
N ILE A 35 -0.52 -4.51 -1.47
CA ILE A 35 0.18 -5.80 -1.58
C ILE A 35 -0.36 -6.75 -0.52
N PRO A 36 -0.89 -7.92 -0.90
CA PRO A 36 -1.37 -8.94 0.04
C PRO A 36 -0.27 -9.37 1.02
N HIS A 37 -0.64 -9.58 2.28
CA HIS A 37 0.26 -10.03 3.37
C HIS A 37 1.43 -9.08 3.73
N VAL A 38 1.67 -8.02 2.97
CA VAL A 38 2.68 -6.98 3.27
C VAL A 38 2.01 -5.74 3.86
N HIS A 39 0.95 -5.24 3.22
CA HIS A 39 0.24 -4.06 3.69
C HIS A 39 -0.75 -4.41 4.81
N ARG A 40 -0.79 -3.58 5.84
CA ARG A 40 -1.71 -3.73 6.97
C ARG A 40 -3.08 -3.21 6.59
N LYS A 41 -4.04 -4.11 6.38
CA LYS A 41 -5.41 -3.80 5.91
C LYS A 41 -6.20 -2.86 6.82
N THR A 42 -5.82 -2.73 8.08
CA THR A 42 -6.52 -1.86 9.05
C THR A 42 -5.91 -0.47 9.17
N PHE A 43 -4.80 -0.18 8.47
CA PHE A 43 -4.09 1.09 8.59
C PHE A 43 -4.35 1.98 7.38
N HIS A 44 -4.72 3.23 7.63
CA HIS A 44 -4.82 4.24 6.57
C HIS A 44 -3.44 4.49 5.95
N PRO A 45 -3.30 4.60 4.61
CA PRO A 45 -4.34 4.66 3.56
C PRO A 45 -4.79 3.29 3.00
N VAL A 46 -4.22 2.19 3.47
CA VAL A 46 -4.51 0.84 2.95
C VAL A 46 -5.94 0.41 3.27
N SER A 47 -6.46 0.80 4.44
CA SER A 47 -7.82 0.47 4.87
C SER A 47 -8.91 0.87 3.90
N ASP A 48 -8.72 1.96 3.17
CA ASP A 48 -9.75 2.52 2.29
C ASP A 48 -10.08 1.58 1.14
N PHE A 49 -9.06 0.88 0.62
CA PHE A 49 -9.20 -0.17 -0.40
C PHE A 49 -10.02 -1.38 0.05
N PHE A 50 -10.21 -1.56 1.37
CA PHE A 50 -10.98 -2.66 1.94
C PHE A 50 -12.31 -2.21 2.54
N ILE A 51 -12.44 -0.94 2.93
CA ILE A 51 -13.66 -0.36 3.51
C ILE A 51 -14.68 0.04 2.44
N GLU A 52 -14.25 0.36 1.20
CA GLU A 52 -15.17 0.70 0.10
C GLU A 52 -16.20 -0.41 -0.22
N LYS A 53 -15.95 -1.67 0.20
CA LYS A 53 -16.93 -2.77 0.06
C LYS A 53 -18.11 -2.72 1.03
N THR A 54 -18.12 -1.81 2.02
CA THR A 54 -19.14 -1.79 3.08
C THR A 54 -20.08 -0.58 3.00
N LYS A 55 -19.89 0.35 2.05
CA LYS A 55 -20.76 1.53 1.86
C LYS A 55 -21.66 1.43 0.62
N LEU A 56 -22.10 0.22 0.28
CA LEU A 56 -23.11 -0.02 -0.75
C LEU A 56 -24.39 -0.59 -0.13
N PHE A 57 -24.93 0.08 0.88
CA PHE A 57 -26.31 -0.08 1.37
C PHE A 57 -26.83 1.27 1.87
#